data_AF-A0A8C0C930-F1
#
_entry.id   AF-A0A8C0C930-F1
#
_cell.length_a   1.000
_cell.length_b   1.000
_cell.length_c   1.000
_cell.angle_alpha   90.00
_cell.angle_beta   90.00
_cell.angle_gamma   90.00
#
_symmetry.space_group_name_H-M   'P 1'
#
loop_
_entity.id
_entity.type
_entity.pdbx_description
1 polymer ?
#
loop_
_entity_poly.entity_id
_entity_poly.type
_entity_poly.pdbx_seq_one_letter_code
_entity_poly.pdbx_strand_id
1 'polypeptide(L)' 'MRLALLCMLVVFAGVIPAQGGIQDLSKMIRRVTGKRAIFSYLSYGCHCGFGGKGQPKDATDC' A
#
# COMPACT_ATOMS: atom_id res chain seq x y z
N MET A 1 28.21 18.17 7.08
CA MET A 1 28.62 16.78 6.77
C MET A 1 28.21 15.80 7.87
N ARG A 2 28.72 15.94 9.10
CA ARG A 2 28.54 14.98 10.20
C ARG A 2 27.11 14.95 10.79
N LEU A 3 26.45 16.10 10.89
CA LEU A 3 25.05 16.19 11.36
C LEU A 3 24.06 15.56 10.36
N ALA A 4 24.27 15.78 9.06
CA ALA A 4 23.45 15.18 8.01
C ALA A 4 23.54 13.65 7.99
N LEU A 5 24.75 13.10 8.18
CA LEU A 5 24.96 11.65 8.32
C LEU A 5 24.25 11.07 9.54
N LEU A 6 24.29 11.77 10.68
CA LEU A 6 23.57 11.35 11.89
C LEU A 6 22.06 11.41 11.69
N CYS A 7 21.52 12.45 11.06
CA CYS A 7 20.09 12.52 10.73
C CYS A 7 19.65 11.37 9.82
N MET A 8 20.43 11.04 8.78
CA MET A 8 20.13 9.92 7.91
C MET A 8 20.12 8.60 8.68
N LEU A 9 21.12 8.36 9.54
CA LEU A 9 21.18 7.16 10.39
C LEU A 9 19.97 7.03 11.32
N VAL A 10 19.51 8.14 11.92
CA VAL A 10 18.31 8.15 12.79
C VAL A 10 17.04 7.83 12.00
N VAL A 11 16.90 8.37 10.78
CA VAL A 11 15.76 8.07 9.90
C VAL A 11 15.75 6.59 9.52
N PHE A 12 16.89 6.00 9.16
CA PHE A 12 16.97 4.58 8.81
C PHE A 12 16.77 3.66 10.02
N ALA A 13 17.29 4.01 11.20
CA ALA A 13 17.16 3.20 12.41
C ALA A 13 15.76 3.26 13.04
N GLY A 14 15.03 4.37 12.85
CA GLY A 14 13.67 4.55 13.38
C GLY A 14 12.57 3.87 12.56
N VAL A 15 12.86 3.41 11.35
CA VAL A 15 11.89 2.70 10.51
C VAL A 15 11.93 1.22 10.87
N ILE A 16 11.17 0.84 11.89
CA ILE A 16 10.78 -0.55 12.09
C ILE A 16 9.74 -0.85 11.01
N PRO A 17 10.00 -1.73 10.02
CA PRO A 17 8.97 -2.13 9.09
C PRO A 17 7.89 -2.87 9.87
N ALA A 18 6.72 -2.24 10.05
CA ALA A 18 5.53 -2.93 10.52
C ALA A 18 5.28 -4.13 9.59
N GLN A 19 4.92 -5.29 10.16
CA GLN A 19 4.82 -6.57 9.45
C GLN A 19 3.65 -6.66 8.43
N GLY A 20 3.08 -5.52 8.03
CA GLY A 20 2.04 -5.44 7.01
C GLY A 20 2.20 -4.16 6.21
N GLY A 21 2.62 -4.31 4.96
CA GLY A 21 2.73 -3.20 4.00
C GLY A 21 1.98 -3.46 2.70
N ILE A 22 2.06 -2.50 1.77
CA ILE A 22 1.47 -2.59 0.42
C ILE A 22 1.96 -3.86 -0.31
N GLN A 23 3.22 -4.26 -0.07
CA GLN A 23 3.76 -5.49 -0.66
C GLN A 23 3.04 -6.75 -0.16
N ASP A 24 2.72 -6.83 1.12
CA ASP A 24 2.05 -8.00 1.70
C ASP A 24 0.58 -8.06 1.28
N LEU A 25 -0.08 -6.90 1.20
CA LEU A 25 -1.41 -6.79 0.60
C LEU A 25 -1.40 -7.28 -0.87
N SER A 26 -0.40 -6.85 -1.66
CA SER A 26 -0.26 -7.29 -3.06
C SER A 26 -0.06 -8.80 -3.19
N LYS A 27 0.75 -9.39 -2.29
CA LYS A 27 0.93 -10.86 -2.22
C LYS A 27 -0.37 -11.57 -1.84
N MET A 28 -1.11 -11.05 -0.87
CA MET A 28 -2.40 -11.62 -0.43
C MET A 28 -3.42 -11.61 -1.57
N ILE A 29 -3.61 -10.46 -2.22
CA ILE A 29 -4.52 -10.32 -3.37
C ILE A 29 -4.15 -11.32 -4.46
N ARG A 30 -2.86 -11.41 -4.80
CA ARG A 30 -2.40 -12.37 -5.81
C ARG A 30 -2.66 -13.81 -5.40
N ARG A 31 -2.47 -14.16 -4.12
CA ARG A 31 -2.65 -15.53 -3.62
C ARG A 31 -4.12 -15.94 -3.56
N VAL A 32 -5.01 -15.04 -3.18
CA VAL A 32 -6.44 -15.34 -2.99
C VAL A 32 -7.20 -15.21 -4.31
N THR A 33 -6.91 -14.18 -5.13
CA THR A 33 -7.69 -13.88 -6.33
C THR A 33 -6.97 -14.21 -7.64
N GLY A 34 -5.69 -14.55 -7.61
CA GLY A 34 -4.86 -14.77 -8.80
C GLY A 34 -4.54 -13.50 -9.60
N LYS A 35 -4.97 -12.31 -9.14
CA LYS A 35 -4.84 -11.05 -9.89
C LYS A 35 -3.65 -10.23 -9.37
N ARG A 36 -3.09 -9.39 -10.23
CA ARG A 36 -2.04 -8.45 -9.82
C ARG A 36 -2.71 -7.21 -9.19
N ALA A 37 -2.49 -6.97 -7.90
CA ALA A 37 -3.14 -5.90 -7.14
C ALA A 37 -3.06 -4.52 -7.84
N ILE A 38 -1.87 -4.17 -8.33
CA ILE A 38 -1.61 -2.89 -9.01
C ILE A 38 -2.48 -2.72 -10.26
N PHE A 39 -2.62 -3.76 -11.09
CA PHE A 39 -3.36 -3.64 -12.35
C PHE A 39 -4.86 -3.86 -12.21
N SER A 40 -5.29 -4.54 -11.14
CA SER A 40 -6.69 -4.94 -10.98
C SER A 40 -7.47 -4.12 -9.97
N TYR A 41 -6.80 -3.57 -8.95
CA TYR A 41 -7.47 -2.95 -7.80
C TYR A 41 -6.95 -1.55 -7.46
N LEU A 42 -5.87 -1.05 -8.08
CA LEU A 42 -5.34 0.28 -7.75
C LEU A 42 -6.23 1.43 -8.27
N SER A 43 -7.01 1.17 -9.31
CA SER A 43 -7.91 2.12 -9.95
C SER A 43 -9.30 1.51 -10.16
N TYR A 44 -9.72 0.63 -9.24
CA TYR A 44 -10.99 -0.06 -9.37
C TYR A 44 -12.07 0.69 -8.61
N GLY A 45 -13.17 0.99 -9.28
CA GLY A 45 -14.30 1.66 -8.63
C GLY A 45 -13.93 3.04 -8.08
N CYS A 46 -14.60 3.39 -6.99
CA CYS A 46 -14.51 4.67 -6.33
C CYS A 46 -13.59 4.66 -5.12
N HIS A 47 -13.37 3.52 -4.47
CA HIS A 47 -12.64 3.44 -3.19
C HIS A 47 -11.38 2.58 -3.25
N CYS A 48 -11.32 1.57 -4.13
CA CYS A 48 -10.09 0.80 -4.28
C CYS A 48 -9.00 1.61 -5.01
N GLY A 49 -8.13 2.25 -4.22
CA GLY A 49 -7.04 3.09 -4.71
C GLY A 49 -6.80 4.33 -3.86
N PHE A 50 -6.45 5.43 -4.50
CA PHE A 50 -6.26 6.72 -3.83
C PHE A 50 -7.50 7.61 -3.92
N GLY A 51 -7.90 8.22 -2.80
CA GLY A 51 -8.81 9.36 -2.81
C GLY A 51 -10.30 9.01 -2.89
N GLY A 52 -10.72 7.90 -2.26
CA GLY A 52 -12.04 7.35 -2.46
C GLY A 52 -13.21 8.27 -2.13
N LYS A 53 -14.12 8.47 -3.11
CA LYS A 53 -15.31 9.32 -3.02
C LYS A 53 -16.43 8.80 -3.94
N GLY A 54 -17.67 8.91 -3.48
CA GLY A 54 -18.86 8.49 -4.23
C GLY A 54 -19.40 7.13 -3.76
N GLN A 55 -20.40 6.63 -4.49
CA GLN A 55 -21.06 5.36 -4.18
C GLN A 55 -20.19 4.19 -4.67
N PRO A 56 -19.98 3.15 -3.85
CA PRO A 56 -19.16 2.00 -4.23
C PRO A 56 -19.75 1.29 -5.45
N LYS A 57 -18.87 0.88 -6.36
CA LYS A 57 -19.26 0.26 -7.64
C LYS A 57 -19.92 -1.12 -7.44
N ASP A 58 -19.38 -1.90 -6.53
CA ASP A 58 -19.87 -3.23 -6.14
C ASP A 58 -19.30 -3.61 -4.76
N ALA A 59 -19.58 -4.82 -4.28
CA ALA A 59 -19.13 -5.27 -2.97
C ALA A 59 -17.60 -5.32 -2.80
N THR A 60 -16.85 -5.37 -3.89
CA THR A 60 -15.38 -5.32 -3.89
C THR A 60 -14.86 -3.91 -3.61
N ASP A 61 -15.67 -2.89 -3.94
CA ASP A 61 -15.34 -1.47 -3.84
C ASP A 61 -16.01 -0.78 -2.63
N CYS A 62 -16.72 -1.55 -1.79
CA CYS A 62 -17.34 -1.08 -0.55
C CYS A 62 -16.34 -0.89 0.60
#